data_AF-A0A1H6YLK7-F1
#
_entry.id   AF-A0A1H6YLK7-F1
#
_cell.length_a   1.000
_cell.length_b   1.000
_cell.length_c   1.000
_cell.angle_alpha   90.00
_cell.angle_beta   90.00
_cell.angle_gamma   90.00
#
_symmetry.space_group_name_H-M   'P 1'
#
loop_
_entity.id
_entity.type
_entity.pdbx_description
1 polymer ?
#
loop_
_entity_poly.entity_id
_entity_poly.type
_entity_poly.pdbx_seq_one_letter_code
_entity_poly.pdbx_strand_id
1 'polypeptide(L)'
;MIKVKLIQYTKDPERVVAMAARLCYSPIGAEELAEKMSDAQVEKLVDKIVSLGHASTLEHVSFTFAIEGVSRVLTHQLVRHRIASYSQQSQRYVSEHDFEYIVPPTVSSTPGAQAKFDALMEQIRVVYDELVGLGVHKEDARYVLANAAETKIVATFNARSLQNFFALRCCNRAHWEIRELADKMVKQVKHVAPLLFKNAGASCVATGHCPEGSMTCGKLAEMLKLRDL
;
A
#
# COMPACT_ATOMS: atom_id res chain seq x y z
N MET A 1 8.19 -9.03 10.85
CA MET A 1 7.46 -9.44 9.62
C MET A 1 6.35 -8.43 9.38
N ILE A 2 6.19 -7.94 8.14
CA ILE A 2 5.18 -6.94 7.78
C ILE A 2 3.78 -7.49 8.06
N LYS A 3 2.99 -6.75 8.84
CA LYS A 3 1.57 -6.99 9.07
C LYS A 3 0.78 -5.92 8.35
N VAL A 4 -0.13 -6.32 7.46
CA VAL A 4 -1.09 -5.42 6.82
C VAL A 4 -2.46 -6.04 6.83
N LYS A 5 -3.45 -5.29 7.31
CA LYS A 5 -4.83 -5.73 7.39
C LYS A 5 -5.76 -4.66 6.82
N LEU A 6 -6.63 -5.04 5.90
CA LEU A 6 -7.76 -4.25 5.46
C LEU A 6 -8.77 -4.20 6.62
N ILE A 7 -8.91 -3.03 7.24
CA ILE A 7 -9.73 -2.84 8.44
C ILE A 7 -11.07 -2.17 8.15
N GLN A 8 -11.19 -1.48 7.01
CA GLN A 8 -12.44 -0.87 6.57
C GLN A 8 -12.48 -0.70 5.06
N TYR A 9 -13.66 -0.81 4.45
CA TYR A 9 -13.89 -0.52 3.04
C TYR A 9 -15.34 -0.06 2.77
N THR A 10 -15.59 0.59 1.64
CA THR A 10 -16.95 0.94 1.21
C THR A 10 -17.76 -0.33 0.98
N LYS A 11 -18.91 -0.47 1.67
CA LYS A 11 -19.84 -1.59 1.48
C LYS A 11 -20.28 -1.68 0.01
N ASP A 12 -20.36 -2.89 -0.53
CA ASP A 12 -20.76 -3.19 -1.91
C ASP A 12 -20.02 -2.34 -2.96
N PRO A 13 -18.67 -2.38 -2.97
CA PRO A 13 -17.82 -1.42 -3.69
C PRO A 13 -18.13 -1.37 -5.20
N GLU A 14 -18.36 -2.52 -5.83
CA GLU A 14 -18.64 -2.63 -7.26
C GLU A 14 -20.01 -2.04 -7.63
N ARG A 15 -21.02 -2.20 -6.76
CA ARG A 15 -22.33 -1.59 -6.94
C ARG A 15 -22.25 -0.07 -6.85
N VAL A 16 -21.44 0.48 -5.94
CA VAL A 16 -21.19 1.92 -5.84
C VAL A 16 -20.59 2.46 -7.14
N VAL A 17 -19.59 1.77 -7.71
CA VAL A 17 -18.99 2.16 -9.01
C VAL A 17 -20.01 2.08 -10.14
N ALA A 18 -20.78 0.99 -10.21
CA ALA A 18 -21.77 0.78 -11.26
C ALA A 18 -22.87 1.87 -11.24
N MET A 19 -23.36 2.22 -10.06
CA MET A 19 -24.34 3.29 -9.86
C MET A 19 -23.78 4.65 -10.30
N ALA A 20 -22.58 5.01 -9.83
CA ALA A 20 -21.94 6.28 -10.19
C ALA A 20 -21.73 6.41 -11.70
N ALA A 21 -21.34 5.32 -12.36
CA ALA A 21 -21.15 5.30 -13.80
C ALA A 21 -22.46 5.32 -14.59
N ARG A 22 -23.48 4.57 -14.12
CA ARG A 22 -24.76 4.48 -14.80
C ARG A 22 -25.55 5.78 -14.71
N LEU A 23 -25.42 6.52 -13.61
CA LEU A 23 -26.05 7.82 -13.39
C LEU A 23 -25.79 8.79 -14.56
N CYS A 24 -24.56 8.81 -15.09
CA CYS A 24 -24.17 9.68 -16.21
C CYS A 24 -24.99 9.46 -17.50
N TYR A 25 -25.69 8.33 -17.61
CA TYR A 25 -26.45 7.92 -18.80
C TYR A 25 -27.85 7.41 -18.46
N SER A 26 -28.38 7.78 -17.28
CA SER A 26 -29.65 7.27 -16.75
C SER A 26 -30.68 8.39 -16.60
N PRO A 27 -31.96 8.15 -16.93
CA PRO A 27 -33.04 9.09 -16.61
C PRO A 27 -33.46 9.05 -15.14
N ILE A 28 -33.00 8.04 -14.38
CA ILE A 28 -33.28 7.86 -12.94
C ILE A 28 -32.04 8.12 -12.08
N GLY A 29 -32.26 8.48 -10.82
CA GLY A 29 -31.21 8.83 -9.86
C GLY A 29 -30.39 7.64 -9.34
N ALA A 30 -29.28 7.95 -8.67
CA ALA A 30 -28.34 6.97 -8.15
C ALA A 30 -28.98 6.01 -7.11
N GLU A 31 -29.77 6.55 -6.18
CA GLU A 31 -30.48 5.76 -5.16
C GLU A 31 -31.37 4.68 -5.78
N GLU A 32 -32.17 5.05 -6.79
CA GLU A 32 -33.02 4.10 -7.51
C GLU A 32 -32.20 3.08 -8.32
N LEU A 33 -31.06 3.48 -8.88
CA LEU A 33 -30.13 2.57 -9.55
C LEU A 33 -29.51 1.54 -8.59
N ALA A 34 -29.22 1.93 -7.35
CA ALA A 34 -28.65 1.01 -6.35
C ALA A 34 -29.56 -0.19 -6.08
N GLU A 35 -30.88 0.04 -6.09
CA GLU A 35 -31.90 -0.99 -5.85
C GLU A 35 -32.27 -1.77 -7.12
N LYS A 36 -32.38 -1.09 -8.27
CA LYS A 36 -32.89 -1.71 -9.50
C LYS A 36 -31.83 -2.47 -10.31
N MET A 37 -30.55 -2.22 -10.08
CA MET A 37 -29.49 -2.93 -10.79
C MET A 37 -29.27 -4.34 -10.25
N SER A 38 -29.48 -5.35 -11.11
CA SER A 38 -29.13 -6.73 -10.78
C SER A 38 -27.61 -6.93 -10.71
N ASP A 39 -27.15 -7.94 -9.98
CA ASP A 39 -25.72 -8.25 -9.86
C ASP A 39 -25.06 -8.48 -11.22
N ALA A 40 -25.74 -9.14 -12.16
CA ALA A 40 -25.25 -9.35 -13.52
C ALA A 40 -25.10 -8.03 -14.31
N GLN A 41 -25.97 -7.05 -14.08
CA GLN A 41 -25.85 -5.72 -14.69
C GLN A 41 -24.68 -4.94 -14.07
N VAL A 42 -24.49 -5.03 -12.76
CA VAL A 42 -23.34 -4.45 -12.04
C VAL A 42 -22.05 -5.03 -12.60
N GLU A 43 -21.93 -6.35 -12.65
CA GLU A 43 -20.73 -7.04 -13.12
C GLU A 43 -20.34 -6.61 -14.54
N LYS A 44 -21.29 -6.71 -15.48
CA LYS A 44 -21.07 -6.34 -16.88
C LYS A 44 -20.68 -4.88 -17.03
N LEU A 45 -21.28 -3.98 -16.25
CA LEU A 45 -20.98 -2.56 -16.32
C LEU A 45 -19.60 -2.25 -15.74
N VAL A 46 -19.25 -2.83 -14.59
CA VAL A 46 -17.94 -2.62 -13.95
C VAL A 46 -16.81 -3.15 -14.83
N ASP A 47 -16.94 -4.36 -15.39
CA ASP A 47 -15.92 -4.93 -16.30
C ASP A 47 -15.73 -4.04 -17.54
N LYS A 48 -16.81 -3.46 -18.08
CA LYS A 48 -16.76 -2.48 -19.17
C LYS A 48 -16.05 -1.17 -18.75
N ILE A 49 -16.35 -0.62 -17.58
CA ILE A 49 -15.74 0.64 -17.09
C ILE A 49 -14.24 0.47 -16.86
N VAL A 50 -13.85 -0.63 -16.23
CA VAL A 50 -12.45 -0.95 -15.93
C VAL A 50 -11.68 -1.16 -17.23
N SER A 51 -12.24 -1.90 -18.20
CA SER A 51 -11.58 -2.11 -19.51
C SER A 51 -11.47 -0.83 -20.34
N LEU A 52 -12.42 0.09 -20.25
CA LEU A 52 -12.37 1.41 -20.92
C LEU A 52 -11.49 2.43 -20.18
N GLY A 53 -10.97 2.11 -19.00
CA GLY A 53 -10.16 3.02 -18.19
C GLY A 53 -10.94 4.23 -17.65
N HIS A 54 -12.25 4.11 -17.44
CA HIS A 54 -13.12 5.16 -16.90
C HIS A 54 -12.94 5.32 -15.37
N ALA A 55 -11.73 5.70 -14.97
CA ALA A 55 -11.22 5.57 -13.61
C ALA A 55 -11.82 6.53 -12.58
N SER A 56 -12.50 7.61 -12.98
CA SER A 56 -13.10 8.55 -12.03
C SER A 56 -14.18 7.90 -11.16
N THR A 57 -14.96 6.98 -11.74
CA THR A 57 -16.03 6.26 -11.02
C THR A 57 -15.50 5.37 -9.89
N LEU A 58 -14.23 4.95 -9.98
CA LEU A 58 -13.53 4.15 -8.96
C LEU A 58 -13.14 4.99 -7.74
N GLU A 59 -13.14 6.33 -7.85
CA GLU A 59 -12.76 7.21 -6.74
C GLU A 59 -13.80 7.24 -5.61
N HIS A 60 -15.03 6.80 -5.86
CA HIS A 60 -16.10 6.73 -4.86
C HIS A 60 -15.95 5.57 -3.86
N VAL A 61 -15.04 4.62 -4.12
CA VAL A 61 -14.81 3.46 -3.26
C VAL A 61 -13.50 3.63 -2.50
N SER A 62 -13.53 3.46 -1.18
CA SER A 62 -12.36 3.62 -0.31
C SER A 62 -12.01 2.34 0.46
N PHE A 63 -10.73 2.19 0.78
CA PHE A 63 -10.14 1.07 1.52
C PHE A 63 -9.15 1.60 2.55
N THR A 64 -9.25 1.13 3.78
CA THR A 64 -8.40 1.54 4.92
C THR A 64 -7.61 0.35 5.43
N PHE A 65 -6.30 0.52 5.54
CA PHE A 65 -5.37 -0.51 6.00
C PHE A 65 -4.72 -0.10 7.31
N ALA A 66 -4.62 -1.04 8.25
CA ALA A 66 -3.67 -0.98 9.35
C ALA A 66 -2.37 -1.68 8.93
N ILE A 67 -1.24 -0.98 9.03
CA ILE A 67 0.07 -1.44 8.60
C ILE A 67 1.04 -1.32 9.78
N GLU A 68 1.73 -2.40 10.11
CA GLU A 68 2.66 -2.51 11.24
C GLU A 68 3.88 -3.37 10.86
N GLY A 69 4.96 -3.26 11.62
CA GLY A 69 6.19 -4.01 11.38
C GLY A 69 6.87 -3.58 10.09
N VAL A 70 6.80 -2.29 9.77
CA VAL A 70 7.42 -1.66 8.59
C VAL A 70 8.39 -0.57 9.01
N SER A 71 9.38 -0.28 8.18
CA SER A 71 10.41 0.71 8.47
C SER A 71 9.97 2.14 8.18
N ARG A 72 10.71 3.12 8.72
CA ARG A 72 10.64 4.51 8.27
C ARG A 72 11.05 4.66 6.79
N VAL A 73 11.96 3.82 6.26
CA VAL A 73 12.29 3.80 4.80
C VAL A 73 11.06 3.51 3.95
N LEU A 74 10.27 2.49 4.32
CA LEU A 74 9.07 2.13 3.59
C LEU A 74 8.05 3.26 3.67
N THR A 75 7.75 3.74 4.89
CA THR A 75 6.68 4.74 5.06
C THR A 75 7.02 6.06 4.37
N HIS A 76 8.29 6.44 4.30
CA HIS A 76 8.73 7.63 3.57
C HIS A 76 8.55 7.49 2.04
N GLN A 77 8.49 6.27 1.49
CA GLN A 77 8.06 6.02 0.11
C GLN A 77 6.54 5.97 -0.04
N LEU A 78 5.84 5.37 0.94
CA LEU A 78 4.39 5.22 0.95
C LEU A 78 3.69 6.58 0.94
N VAL A 79 4.07 7.50 1.83
CA VAL A 79 3.42 8.82 1.97
C VAL A 79 3.62 9.75 0.75
N ARG A 80 4.46 9.36 -0.22
CA ARG A 80 4.58 10.07 -1.51
C ARG A 80 3.38 9.87 -2.42
N HIS A 81 2.53 8.87 -2.14
CA HIS A 81 1.25 8.69 -2.81
C HIS A 81 0.22 9.62 -2.16
N ARG A 82 0.09 10.82 -2.75
CA ARG A 82 -0.65 11.96 -2.16
C ARG A 82 -2.17 11.81 -2.15
N ILE A 83 -2.72 10.98 -3.05
CA ILE A 83 -4.16 10.75 -3.13
C ILE A 83 -4.54 9.62 -2.15
N ALA A 84 -4.30 9.88 -0.88
CA ALA A 84 -4.50 8.96 0.22
C ALA A 84 -4.52 9.75 1.53
N SER A 85 -4.96 9.11 2.61
CA SER A 85 -4.94 9.69 3.95
C SER A 85 -4.12 8.80 4.87
N TYR A 86 -3.27 9.41 5.70
CA TYR A 86 -2.34 8.70 6.56
C TYR A 86 -2.47 9.13 8.01
N SER A 87 -2.32 8.18 8.93
CA SER A 87 -2.11 8.45 10.35
C SER A 87 -1.01 7.54 10.85
N GLN A 88 0.14 8.12 11.20
CA GLN A 88 1.34 7.38 11.54
C GLN A 88 1.74 7.60 12.98
N GLN A 89 2.26 6.55 13.62
CA GLN A 89 2.84 6.63 14.96
C GLN A 89 3.91 7.74 15.02
N SER A 90 3.70 8.70 15.93
CA SER A 90 4.55 9.87 16.05
C SER A 90 5.72 9.63 16.99
N GLN A 91 6.93 9.80 16.46
CA GLN A 91 8.16 9.83 17.25
C GLN A 91 8.33 11.09 18.12
N ARG A 92 7.39 12.05 18.03
CA ARG A 92 7.35 13.21 18.95
C ARG A 92 6.66 12.87 20.26
N TYR A 93 5.70 11.95 20.21
CA TYR A 93 4.78 11.68 21.32
C TYR A 93 4.97 10.29 21.91
N VAL A 94 5.26 9.30 21.07
CA VAL A 94 5.56 7.94 21.53
C VAL A 94 7.05 7.85 21.82
N SER A 95 7.39 7.39 23.02
CA SER A 95 8.78 7.08 23.38
C SER A 95 9.27 5.92 22.54
N GLU A 96 10.45 6.05 21.98
CA GLU A 96 11.12 4.99 21.19
C GLU A 96 12.20 4.30 22.03
N HIS A 97 11.95 4.21 23.35
CA HIS A 97 12.79 3.39 24.23
C HIS A 97 12.68 1.94 23.75
N ASP A 98 13.83 1.30 23.54
CA ASP A 98 13.92 -0.05 22.97
C ASP A 98 13.17 -0.22 21.64
N PHE A 99 13.28 0.77 20.73
CA PHE A 99 12.58 0.72 19.44
C PHE A 99 12.92 -0.55 18.64
N GLU A 100 11.89 -1.12 18.03
CA GLU A 100 12.03 -2.23 17.09
C GLU A 100 12.56 -1.75 15.74
N TYR A 101 13.19 -2.62 14.96
CA TYR A 101 13.75 -2.24 13.65
C TYR A 101 13.62 -3.33 12.59
N ILE A 102 13.65 -2.92 11.33
CA ILE A 102 13.56 -3.80 10.17
C ILE A 102 14.95 -4.04 9.59
N VAL A 103 15.34 -5.31 9.48
CA VAL A 103 16.61 -5.72 8.89
C VAL A 103 16.42 -6.02 7.39
N PRO A 104 17.19 -5.39 6.49
CA PRO A 104 17.13 -5.70 5.06
C PRO A 104 17.60 -7.14 4.75
N PRO A 105 16.99 -7.84 3.76
CA PRO A 105 17.40 -9.20 3.39
C PRO A 105 18.88 -9.34 3.04
N THR A 106 19.46 -8.33 2.40
CA THR A 106 20.89 -8.32 2.04
C THR A 106 21.78 -8.31 3.28
N VAL A 107 21.40 -7.58 4.34
CA VAL A 107 22.09 -7.59 5.64
C VAL A 107 21.99 -8.96 6.29
N SER A 108 20.79 -9.56 6.35
CA SER A 108 20.61 -10.89 6.95
C SER A 108 21.33 -12.01 6.19
N SER A 109 21.46 -11.88 4.86
CA SER A 109 22.13 -12.89 4.02
C SER A 109 23.66 -12.74 3.96
N THR A 110 24.22 -11.60 4.40
CA THR A 110 25.64 -11.32 4.29
C THR A 110 26.37 -11.74 5.58
N PRO A 111 27.37 -12.65 5.52
CA PRO A 111 28.09 -13.10 6.70
C PRO A 111 28.67 -11.93 7.53
N GLY A 112 28.36 -11.93 8.83
CA GLY A 112 28.82 -10.91 9.78
C GLY A 112 28.11 -9.55 9.69
N ALA A 113 27.28 -9.28 8.67
CA ALA A 113 26.57 -8.01 8.54
C ALA A 113 25.43 -7.87 9.56
N GLN A 114 24.69 -8.96 9.82
CA GLN A 114 23.63 -9.01 10.84
C GLN A 114 24.13 -8.54 12.22
N ALA A 115 25.22 -9.16 12.73
CA ALA A 115 25.79 -8.82 14.03
C ALA A 115 26.26 -7.35 14.11
N LYS A 116 26.85 -6.82 13.03
CA LYS A 116 27.24 -5.40 12.97
C LYS A 116 26.03 -4.47 12.99
N PHE A 117 24.97 -4.84 12.29
CA PHE A 117 23.73 -4.07 12.23
C PHE A 117 23.05 -4.02 13.60
N ASP A 118 22.89 -5.18 14.24
CA ASP A 118 22.27 -5.29 15.56
C ASP A 118 23.07 -4.55 16.64
N ALA A 119 24.41 -4.67 16.62
CA ALA A 119 25.27 -3.92 17.54
C ALA A 119 25.11 -2.40 17.39
N LEU A 120 24.98 -1.88 16.16
CA LEU A 120 24.74 -0.46 15.93
C LEU A 120 23.34 -0.03 16.41
N MET A 121 22.31 -0.85 16.18
CA MET A 121 20.95 -0.52 16.67
C MET A 121 20.92 -0.43 18.20
N GLU A 122 21.64 -1.31 18.90
CA GLU A 122 21.76 -1.25 20.35
C GLU A 122 22.49 0.02 20.82
N GLN A 123 23.57 0.42 20.15
CA GLN A 123 24.23 1.69 20.42
C GLN A 123 23.29 2.89 20.24
N ILE A 124 22.45 2.88 19.20
CA ILE A 124 21.47 3.94 18.96
C ILE A 124 20.43 3.99 20.08
N ARG A 125 19.96 2.84 20.58
CA ARG A 125 19.02 2.78 21.72
C ARG A 125 19.62 3.42 22.97
N VAL A 126 20.83 3.01 23.34
CA VAL A 126 21.57 3.58 24.48
C VAL A 126 21.70 5.10 24.34
N VAL A 127 22.16 5.58 23.19
CA VAL A 127 22.34 7.03 22.95
C VAL A 127 21.01 7.78 23.00
N TYR A 128 19.94 7.22 22.44
CA TYR A 128 18.60 7.83 22.51
C TYR A 128 18.14 7.98 23.97
N ASP A 129 18.30 6.93 24.78
CA ASP A 129 17.90 6.94 26.19
C ASP A 129 18.76 7.90 27.02
N GLU A 130 20.06 7.98 26.76
CA GLU A 130 20.97 8.94 27.38
C GLU A 130 20.56 10.39 27.05
N LEU A 131 20.25 10.71 25.79
CA LEU A 131 19.79 12.04 25.38
C LEU A 131 18.49 12.43 26.12
N VAL A 132 17.52 11.51 26.18
CA VAL A 132 16.27 11.73 26.92
C VAL A 132 16.54 11.90 28.42
N GLY A 133 17.45 11.10 28.99
CA GLY A 133 17.87 11.19 30.39
C GLY A 133 18.56 12.51 30.75
N LEU A 134 19.24 13.14 29.79
CA LEU A 134 19.82 14.49 29.90
C LEU A 134 18.78 15.61 29.75
N GLY A 135 17.50 15.28 29.55
CA GLY A 135 16.41 16.25 29.38
C GLY A 135 16.23 16.77 27.95
N VAL A 136 16.88 16.17 26.95
CA VAL A 136 16.63 16.49 25.54
C VAL A 136 15.21 16.08 25.16
N HIS A 137 14.48 16.99 24.51
CA HIS A 137 13.10 16.73 24.11
C HIS A 137 13.03 15.56 23.12
N LYS A 138 12.02 14.69 23.23
CA LYS A 138 11.91 13.47 22.39
C LYS A 138 11.94 13.76 20.89
N GLU A 139 11.41 14.94 20.49
CA GLU A 139 11.41 15.35 19.09
C GLU A 139 12.79 15.70 18.53
N ASP A 140 13.77 16.00 19.39
CA ASP A 140 15.16 16.24 19.02
C ASP A 140 15.98 14.96 19.22
N ALA A 141 15.78 14.26 20.35
CA ALA A 141 16.48 13.01 20.64
C ALA A 141 16.29 11.97 19.52
N ARG A 142 15.09 11.89 18.92
CA ARG A 142 14.79 10.96 17.81
C ARG A 142 15.67 11.14 16.56
N TYR A 143 16.43 12.24 16.42
CA TYR A 143 17.30 12.45 15.27
C TYR A 143 18.42 11.40 15.16
N VAL A 144 18.74 10.70 16.26
CA VAL A 144 19.68 9.56 16.22
C VAL A 144 19.03 8.27 15.71
N LEU A 145 17.70 8.18 15.67
CA LEU A 145 17.01 6.95 15.25
C LEU A 145 17.31 6.62 13.79
N ALA A 146 17.58 5.35 13.54
CA ALA A 146 17.84 4.87 12.20
C ALA A 146 16.57 4.87 11.33
N ASN A 147 16.75 5.01 10.01
CA ASN A 147 15.68 4.80 9.04
C ASN A 147 15.06 3.38 9.12
N ALA A 148 15.79 2.42 9.69
CA ALA A 148 15.33 1.06 9.93
C ALA A 148 14.30 0.95 11.07
N ALA A 149 14.13 1.99 11.90
CA ALA A 149 13.18 1.99 13.00
C ALA A 149 11.78 1.61 12.51
N GLU A 150 11.15 0.69 13.24
CA GLU A 150 9.79 0.23 12.99
C GLU A 150 8.80 1.37 13.20
N THR A 151 7.69 1.29 12.49
CA THR A 151 6.59 2.22 12.65
C THR A 151 5.28 1.58 12.23
N LYS A 152 4.19 2.16 12.73
CA LYS A 152 2.81 1.75 12.46
C LYS A 152 2.10 2.88 11.76
N ILE A 153 1.30 2.57 10.74
CA ILE A 153 0.59 3.55 9.94
C ILE A 153 -0.77 3.03 9.51
N VAL A 154 -1.80 3.86 9.68
CA VAL A 154 -3.10 3.67 9.02
C VAL A 154 -3.05 4.41 7.70
N ALA A 155 -3.47 3.76 6.62
CA ALA A 155 -3.51 4.35 5.29
C ALA A 155 -4.86 4.09 4.62
N THR A 156 -5.50 5.15 4.13
CA THR A 156 -6.77 5.10 3.40
C THR A 156 -6.56 5.54 1.96
N PHE A 157 -7.07 4.76 1.01
CA PHE A 157 -6.98 5.04 -0.42
C PHE A 157 -8.35 4.83 -1.07
N ASN A 158 -8.67 5.62 -2.10
CA ASN A 158 -9.72 5.23 -3.04
C ASN A 158 -9.22 4.17 -4.04
N ALA A 159 -10.13 3.50 -4.75
CA ALA A 159 -9.77 2.38 -5.62
C ALA A 159 -8.85 2.81 -6.78
N ARG A 160 -9.08 3.99 -7.37
CA ARG A 160 -8.21 4.55 -8.42
C ARG A 160 -6.79 4.77 -7.91
N SER A 161 -6.65 5.36 -6.72
CA SER A 161 -5.36 5.62 -6.11
C SER A 161 -4.63 4.33 -5.73
N LEU A 162 -5.37 3.32 -5.24
CA LEU A 162 -4.81 1.98 -5.02
C LEU A 162 -4.28 1.34 -6.30
N GLN A 163 -5.03 1.39 -7.40
CA GLN A 163 -4.56 0.86 -8.68
C GLN A 163 -3.24 1.52 -9.10
N ASN A 164 -3.12 2.84 -8.95
CA ASN A 164 -1.86 3.55 -9.20
C ASN A 164 -0.75 3.13 -8.22
N PHE A 165 -1.06 2.97 -6.93
CA PHE A 165 -0.12 2.49 -5.93
C PHE A 165 0.44 1.12 -6.31
N PHE A 166 -0.43 0.15 -6.65
CA PHE A 166 -0.02 -1.18 -7.06
C PHE A 166 0.79 -1.18 -8.36
N ALA A 167 0.36 -0.41 -9.36
CA ALA A 167 1.06 -0.29 -10.64
C ALA A 167 2.53 0.07 -10.46
N LEU A 168 2.81 0.98 -9.52
CA LEU A 168 4.15 1.45 -9.20
C LEU A 168 4.90 0.55 -8.21
N ARG A 169 4.22 0.03 -7.18
CA ARG A 169 4.88 -0.59 -6.02
C ARG A 169 4.94 -2.10 -6.05
N CYS A 170 4.10 -2.77 -6.83
CA CYS A 170 4.25 -4.21 -7.11
C CYS A 170 5.35 -4.49 -8.17
N CYS A 171 5.96 -3.46 -8.77
CA CYS A 171 7.04 -3.65 -9.73
C CYS A 171 8.28 -4.27 -9.08
N ASN A 172 8.93 -5.23 -9.75
CA ASN A 172 10.18 -5.85 -9.26
C ASN A 172 11.35 -4.88 -9.07
N ARG A 173 11.23 -3.64 -9.56
CA ARG A 173 12.21 -2.56 -9.34
C ARG A 173 11.91 -1.68 -8.14
N ALA A 174 10.71 -1.76 -7.58
CA ALA A 174 10.39 -1.11 -6.32
C ALA A 174 11.20 -1.75 -5.18
N HIS A 175 11.49 -0.95 -4.15
CA HIS A 175 12.17 -1.43 -2.94
C HIS A 175 11.42 -2.64 -2.37
N TRP A 176 12.16 -3.67 -1.95
CA TRP A 176 11.59 -4.97 -1.59
C TRP A 176 10.49 -4.87 -0.53
N GLU A 177 10.66 -3.99 0.46
CA GLU A 177 9.74 -3.86 1.59
C GLU A 177 8.38 -3.26 1.16
N ILE A 178 8.39 -2.17 0.37
CA ILE A 178 7.14 -1.55 -0.09
C ILE A 178 6.45 -2.42 -1.14
N ARG A 179 7.22 -3.21 -1.90
CA ARG A 179 6.68 -4.23 -2.80
C ARG A 179 5.95 -5.32 -2.03
N GLU A 180 6.57 -5.87 -0.99
CA GLU A 180 5.91 -6.87 -0.15
C GLU A 180 4.62 -6.33 0.48
N LEU A 181 4.62 -5.09 0.98
CA LEU A 181 3.41 -4.43 1.45
C LEU A 181 2.33 -4.36 0.36
N ALA A 182 2.70 -3.87 -0.83
CA ALA A 182 1.77 -3.72 -1.94
C ALA A 182 1.17 -5.05 -2.39
N ASP A 183 1.99 -6.11 -2.50
CA ASP A 183 1.53 -7.44 -2.87
C ASP A 183 0.55 -8.03 -1.85
N LYS A 184 0.78 -7.80 -0.55
CA LYS A 184 -0.16 -8.21 0.52
C LYS A 184 -1.46 -7.39 0.48
N MET A 185 -1.41 -6.11 0.11
CA MET A 185 -2.60 -5.27 -0.04
C MET A 185 -3.44 -5.70 -1.26
N VAL A 186 -2.81 -6.01 -2.41
CA VAL A 186 -3.50 -6.51 -3.62
C VAL A 186 -4.39 -7.71 -3.29
N LYS A 187 -3.84 -8.71 -2.59
CA LYS A 187 -4.58 -9.93 -2.21
C LYS A 187 -5.86 -9.62 -1.43
N GLN A 188 -5.79 -8.67 -0.50
CA GLN A 188 -6.93 -8.32 0.35
C GLN A 188 -8.02 -7.57 -0.42
N VAL A 189 -7.65 -6.67 -1.34
CA VAL A 189 -8.64 -5.92 -2.12
C VAL A 189 -9.25 -6.76 -3.25
N LYS A 190 -8.50 -7.70 -3.85
CA LYS A 190 -9.06 -8.67 -4.80
C LYS A 190 -10.13 -9.54 -4.18
N HIS A 191 -9.99 -9.90 -2.90
CA HIS A 191 -11.01 -10.66 -2.18
C HIS A 191 -12.33 -9.88 -2.00
N VAL A 192 -12.24 -8.56 -1.80
CA VAL A 192 -13.40 -7.71 -1.49
C VAL A 192 -14.06 -7.08 -2.72
N ALA A 193 -13.28 -6.74 -3.74
CA ALA A 193 -13.74 -6.09 -4.97
C ALA A 193 -13.04 -6.68 -6.21
N PRO A 194 -13.30 -7.97 -6.52
CA PRO A 194 -12.58 -8.71 -7.56
C PRO A 194 -12.68 -8.07 -8.95
N LEU A 195 -13.81 -7.46 -9.32
CA LEU A 195 -13.98 -6.81 -10.63
C LEU A 195 -13.16 -5.52 -10.73
N LEU A 196 -13.07 -4.75 -9.64
CA LEU A 196 -12.26 -3.52 -9.59
C LEU A 196 -10.75 -3.80 -9.62
N PHE A 197 -10.33 -4.94 -9.05
CA PHE A 197 -8.92 -5.28 -8.90
C PHE A 197 -8.48 -6.52 -9.66
N LYS A 198 -9.28 -7.00 -10.63
CA LYS A 198 -9.02 -8.21 -11.44
C LYS A 198 -7.56 -8.31 -11.91
N ASN A 199 -7.08 -7.26 -12.55
CA ASN A 199 -5.70 -7.16 -13.06
C ASN A 199 -4.78 -6.29 -12.19
N ALA A 200 -5.15 -6.03 -10.92
CA ALA A 200 -4.33 -5.20 -10.05
C ALA A 200 -2.96 -5.85 -9.78
N GLY A 201 -1.93 -5.01 -9.76
CA GLY A 201 -0.54 -5.42 -9.62
C GLY A 201 0.37 -4.38 -10.27
N ALA A 202 1.61 -4.76 -10.60
CA ALA A 202 2.54 -3.88 -11.29
C ALA A 202 1.97 -3.46 -12.66
N SER A 203 2.43 -2.35 -13.23
CA SER A 203 1.93 -1.86 -14.54
C SER A 203 1.92 -2.95 -15.62
N CYS A 204 2.95 -3.80 -15.68
CA CYS A 204 2.98 -4.93 -16.62
C CYS A 204 1.90 -6.00 -16.37
N VAL A 205 1.55 -6.24 -15.11
CA VAL A 205 0.44 -7.11 -14.72
C VAL A 205 -0.88 -6.44 -15.09
N ALA A 206 -1.04 -5.15 -14.84
CA ALA A 206 -2.28 -4.42 -15.15
C ALA A 206 -2.54 -4.33 -16.66
N THR A 207 -1.53 -3.99 -17.47
CA THR A 207 -1.72 -3.64 -18.89
C THR A 207 -1.31 -4.75 -19.86
N GLY A 208 -0.45 -5.69 -19.43
CA GLY A 208 0.10 -6.73 -20.30
C GLY A 208 1.44 -6.34 -20.92
N HIS A 209 1.90 -5.12 -20.67
CA HIS A 209 3.09 -4.54 -21.25
C HIS A 209 3.96 -3.86 -20.19
N CYS A 210 5.28 -4.08 -20.23
CA CYS A 210 6.23 -3.46 -19.30
C CYS A 210 6.57 -2.03 -19.76
N PRO A 211 6.17 -0.98 -19.02
CA PRO A 211 6.42 0.41 -19.42
C PRO A 211 7.87 0.87 -19.19
N GLU A 212 8.71 0.05 -18.54
CA GLU A 212 10.07 0.43 -18.11
C GLU A 212 11.10 0.46 -19.26
N GLY A 213 10.74 0.03 -20.46
CA GLY A 213 11.61 0.05 -21.64
C GLY A 213 12.95 -0.67 -21.39
N SER A 214 14.06 0.02 -21.63
CA SER A 214 15.43 -0.49 -21.41
C SER A 214 15.72 -0.86 -19.96
N MET A 215 14.95 -0.31 -19.01
CA MET A 215 15.11 -0.55 -17.59
C MET A 215 14.18 -1.67 -17.09
N THR A 216 13.65 -2.51 -17.97
CA THR A 216 12.86 -3.68 -17.59
C THR A 216 13.62 -4.63 -16.67
N CYS A 217 12.91 -5.33 -15.77
CA CYS A 217 13.51 -6.40 -14.96
C CYS A 217 13.69 -7.73 -15.72
N GLY A 218 13.26 -7.80 -16.99
CA GLY A 218 13.35 -9.01 -17.81
C GLY A 218 12.31 -10.10 -17.50
N LYS A 219 11.46 -9.90 -16.49
CA LYS A 219 10.55 -10.93 -15.94
C LYS A 219 9.09 -10.80 -16.39
N LEU A 220 8.81 -10.23 -17.57
CA LEU A 220 7.44 -9.98 -18.01
C LEU A 220 6.57 -11.26 -17.99
N ALA A 221 7.08 -12.36 -18.55
CA ALA A 221 6.36 -13.63 -18.59
C ALA A 221 6.04 -14.20 -17.19
N GLU A 222 6.92 -14.01 -16.21
CA GLU A 222 6.67 -14.40 -14.81
C GLU A 222 5.62 -13.50 -14.18
N MET A 223 5.73 -12.18 -14.37
CA MET A 223 4.80 -11.21 -13.80
C MET A 223 3.37 -11.41 -14.33
N LEU A 224 3.20 -11.76 -15.61
CA LEU A 224 1.87 -11.97 -16.20
C LEU A 224 1.11 -13.15 -15.57
N LYS A 225 1.80 -14.13 -14.98
CA LYS A 225 1.17 -15.24 -14.25
C LYS A 225 0.45 -14.78 -12.97
N LEU A 226 0.74 -13.56 -12.48
CA LEU A 226 0.10 -12.98 -11.30
C LEU A 226 -1.30 -12.39 -11.60
N ARG A 227 -1.72 -12.35 -12.87
CA ARG A 227 -3.07 -11.93 -13.24
C ARG A 227 -4.14 -12.88 -12.72
N ASP A 228 -3.82 -14.16 -12.71
CA ASP A 228 -4.76 -15.26 -12.44
C ASP A 228 -4.80 -15.67 -10.94
N LEU A 229 -4.06 -14.95 -10.08
CA LEU A 229 -3.98 -15.14 -8.63
C LEU A 229 -4.76 -14.07 -7.86
#